data_AF-A0A969ILE1-F1
#
_entry.id   AF-A0A969ILE1-F1
#
_cell.length_a   1.000
_cell.length_b   1.000
_cell.length_c   1.000
_cell.angle_alpha   90.00
_cell.angle_beta   90.00
_cell.angle_gamma   90.00
#
_symmetry.space_group_name_H-M   'P 1'
#
loop_
_entity.id
_entity.type
_entity.pdbx_description
1 polymer ?
#
loop_
_entity_poly.entity_id
_entity_poly.type
_entity_poly.pdbx_seq_one_letter_code
_entity_poly.pdbx_strand_id
1 'polypeptide(L)'
;MRAPGFGDSTTYRTMCVRLCDGYFWPISFTATKHELARDSEICERSCNAPVALHFYKNPGEEPPAMVDMNGQPYTRLASAFRYRVRYDPTCKCHPHPWEAASRQRHLSYALPDQVHATATHKP
;
A
#
# COMPACT_ATOMS: atom_id res chain seq x y z
N MET A 1 -29.14 35.55 13.25
CA MET A 1 -29.47 34.17 12.84
C MET A 1 -28.17 33.48 12.43
N ARG A 2 -27.65 32.55 13.24
CA ARG A 2 -26.51 31.68 12.85
C ARG A 2 -27.10 30.45 12.14
N ALA A 3 -26.60 30.11 10.96
CA ALA A 3 -26.94 28.86 10.30
C ALA A 3 -26.49 27.67 11.17
N PRO A 4 -27.26 26.56 11.23
CA PRO A 4 -26.76 25.33 11.82
C PRO A 4 -25.63 24.80 10.94
N GLY A 5 -24.40 24.79 11.46
CA GLY A 5 -23.29 24.10 10.81
C GLY A 5 -23.58 22.61 10.80
N PHE A 6 -23.68 22.00 9.62
CA PHE A 6 -23.48 20.57 9.48
C PHE A 6 -22.12 20.26 10.09
N GLY A 7 -22.09 19.51 11.19
CA GLY A 7 -20.86 19.28 11.94
C GLY A 7 -19.76 18.76 11.02
N ASP A 8 -18.65 19.50 10.95
CA ASP A 8 -17.46 19.14 10.20
C ASP A 8 -16.82 17.91 10.87
N SER A 9 -17.37 16.72 10.64
CA SER A 9 -16.71 15.48 11.04
C SER A 9 -15.43 15.38 10.22
N THR A 10 -14.29 15.67 10.88
CA THR A 10 -12.99 15.55 10.23
C THR A 10 -12.81 14.10 9.79
N THR A 11 -12.77 13.88 8.48
CA THR A 11 -12.40 12.59 7.91
C THR A 11 -10.93 12.60 7.53
N TYR A 12 -10.42 11.45 7.15
CA TYR A 12 -9.04 11.26 6.74
C TYR A 12 -8.98 10.58 5.38
N ARG A 13 -8.03 11.02 4.57
CA ARG A 13 -7.53 10.21 3.45
C ARG A 13 -6.39 9.37 3.97
N THR A 14 -6.45 8.08 3.71
CA THR A 14 -5.43 7.12 4.12
C THR A 14 -4.69 6.64 2.88
N MET A 15 -3.36 6.63 2.98
CA MET A 15 -2.44 6.34 1.90
C MET A 15 -1.48 5.26 2.38
N CYS A 16 -1.32 4.19 1.62
CA CYS A 16 -0.29 3.20 1.89
C CYS A 16 1.00 3.65 1.23
N VAL A 17 2.07 3.81 2.01
CA VAL A 17 3.37 4.29 1.55
C VAL A 17 4.35 3.12 1.49
N ARG A 18 4.97 2.90 0.34
CA ARG A 18 6.07 1.95 0.18
C ARG A 18 7.38 2.59 0.64
N LEU A 19 8.03 1.95 1.61
CA LEU A 19 9.14 2.57 2.36
C LEU A 19 10.46 2.63 1.58
N CYS A 20 10.64 1.82 0.54
CA CYS A 20 11.90 1.83 -0.23
C CYS A 20 12.04 3.01 -1.21
N ASP A 21 10.94 3.55 -1.74
CA ASP A 21 10.95 4.65 -2.74
C ASP A 21 9.93 5.78 -2.46
N GLY A 22 9.16 5.68 -1.38
CA GLY A 22 8.13 6.64 -1.01
C GLY A 22 6.91 6.64 -1.93
N TYR A 23 6.75 5.66 -2.82
CA TYR A 23 5.52 5.60 -3.63
C TYR A 23 4.31 5.39 -2.71
N PHE A 24 3.18 6.02 -3.04
CA PHE A 24 1.97 5.89 -2.25
C PHE A 24 0.71 5.75 -3.10
N TRP A 25 -0.28 5.03 -2.57
CA TRP A 25 -1.59 4.82 -3.18
C TRP A 25 -2.71 4.90 -2.13
N PRO A 26 -3.93 5.29 -2.51
CA PRO A 26 -5.02 5.45 -1.56
C PRO A 26 -5.53 4.09 -1.04
N ILE A 27 -5.90 4.06 0.25
CA ILE A 27 -6.66 2.97 0.87
C ILE A 27 -8.11 3.41 1.07
N SER A 28 -8.33 4.53 1.75
CA SER A 28 -9.66 5.12 2.00
C SER A 28 -9.66 6.63 1.75
N PHE A 29 -10.81 7.16 1.32
CA PHE A 29 -10.96 8.59 0.99
C PHE A 29 -11.63 9.42 2.09
N THR A 30 -12.41 8.78 2.96
CA THR A 30 -13.22 9.42 4.02
C THR A 30 -13.21 8.57 5.30
N ALA A 31 -12.03 8.13 5.71
CA ALA A 31 -11.88 7.31 6.92
C ALA A 31 -12.10 8.14 8.19
N THR A 32 -12.62 7.49 9.22
CA THR A 32 -12.62 7.99 10.60
C THR A 32 -11.36 7.53 11.33
N LYS A 33 -11.05 8.11 12.50
CA LYS A 33 -9.89 7.68 13.31
C LYS A 33 -9.94 6.20 13.69
N HIS A 34 -11.13 5.66 13.95
CA HIS A 34 -11.29 4.25 14.33
C HIS A 34 -10.96 3.27 13.20
N GLU A 35 -11.02 3.73 11.94
CA GLU A 35 -10.74 2.89 10.78
C GLU A 35 -9.27 2.85 10.39
N LEU A 36 -8.42 3.72 10.97
CA LEU A 36 -7.00 3.78 10.64
C LEU A 36 -6.28 2.45 10.92
N ALA A 37 -6.65 1.73 11.98
CA ALA A 37 -6.08 0.41 12.26
C ALA A 37 -6.43 -0.60 11.16
N ARG A 38 -7.71 -0.66 10.75
CA ARG A 38 -8.19 -1.50 9.64
C ARG A 38 -7.46 -1.15 8.34
N ASP A 39 -7.32 0.14 8.05
CA ASP A 39 -6.62 0.61 6.85
C ASP A 39 -5.13 0.26 6.87
N SER A 40 -4.49 0.25 8.05
CA SER A 40 -3.08 -0.16 8.20
C SER A 40 -2.89 -1.62 7.82
N GLU A 41 -3.77 -2.50 8.29
CA GLU A 41 -3.68 -3.91 7.93
C GLU A 41 -3.95 -4.13 6.43
N ILE A 42 -4.88 -3.37 5.83
CA ILE A 42 -5.12 -3.44 4.38
C ILE A 42 -3.87 -2.99 3.62
N CYS A 43 -3.24 -1.90 4.06
CA CYS A 43 -1.98 -1.42 3.50
C CYS A 43 -0.91 -2.51 3.52
N GLU A 44 -0.65 -3.11 4.69
CA GLU A 44 0.34 -4.18 4.85
C GLU A 44 0.05 -5.40 3.97
N ARG A 45 -1.22 -5.84 3.89
CA ARG A 45 -1.60 -6.98 3.03
C ARG A 45 -1.52 -6.68 1.53
N SER A 46 -1.54 -5.40 1.13
CA SER A 46 -1.59 -5.01 -0.28
C SER A 46 -0.23 -5.07 -0.99
N CYS A 47 0.88 -5.26 -0.26
CA CYS A 47 2.23 -5.18 -0.82
C CYS A 47 3.18 -6.14 -0.12
N ASN A 48 4.01 -6.87 -0.90
CA ASN A 48 5.04 -7.74 -0.31
C ASN A 48 6.31 -6.98 0.11
N ALA A 49 6.45 -5.72 -0.29
CA ALA A 49 7.55 -4.86 0.15
C ALA A 49 7.16 -4.14 1.45
N PRO A 50 8.13 -3.66 2.25
CA PRO A 50 7.83 -2.88 3.45
C PRO A 50 6.99 -1.65 3.11
N VAL A 51 5.85 -1.54 3.78
CA VAL A 51 4.89 -0.44 3.65
C VAL A 51 4.46 0.06 5.02
N ALA A 52 3.92 1.28 5.07
CA ALA A 52 3.28 1.82 6.26
C ALA A 52 2.11 2.73 5.88
N LEU A 53 1.04 2.69 6.69
CA LEU A 53 -0.07 3.62 6.54
C LEU A 53 0.36 5.04 6.91
N HIS A 54 0.02 5.98 6.04
CA HIS A 54 0.02 7.40 6.34
C HIS A 54 -1.37 7.98 6.10
N PHE A 55 -1.69 9.10 6.74
CA PHE A 55 -2.98 9.73 6.57
C PHE A 55 -2.88 11.25 6.75
N TYR A 56 -3.86 11.95 6.19
CA TYR A 56 -4.01 13.41 6.33
C TYR A 56 -5.50 13.75 6.39
N LYS A 57 -5.82 14.92 6.94
CA LYS A 57 -7.21 15.38 7.12
C LYS A 57 -7.86 15.66 5.77
N ASN A 58 -9.13 15.30 5.68
CA ASN A 58 -9.98 15.55 4.55
C ASN A 58 -11.31 16.15 5.04
N PRO A 59 -11.70 17.35 4.58
CA PRO A 59 -11.01 18.23 3.62
C PRO A 59 -9.83 19.02 4.23
N GLY A 60 -9.03 19.67 3.38
CA GLY A 60 -8.12 20.77 3.77
C GLY A 60 -6.61 20.47 3.75
N GLU A 61 -6.21 19.20 3.68
CA GLU A 61 -4.80 18.80 3.55
C GLU A 61 -4.58 18.01 2.26
N GLU A 62 -3.31 17.86 1.88
CA GLU A 62 -2.84 17.19 0.66
C GLU A 62 -1.77 16.14 1.02
N PRO A 63 -1.42 15.21 0.12
CA PRO A 63 -0.47 14.12 0.42
C PRO A 63 0.85 14.54 1.08
N PRO A 64 1.49 15.70 0.78
CA PRO A 64 2.71 16.11 1.48
C PRO A 64 2.55 16.34 2.99
N ALA A 65 1.33 16.62 3.47
CA ALA A 65 1.03 16.85 4.89
C ALA A 65 0.78 15.54 5.66
N MET A 66 0.81 14.38 5.00
CA MET A 66 0.47 13.12 5.64
C MET A 66 1.47 12.72 6.71
N VAL A 67 0.94 12.08 7.75
CA VAL A 67 1.70 11.54 8.89
C VAL A 67 1.45 10.05 9.02
N ASP A 68 2.43 9.32 9.56
CA ASP A 68 2.24 7.93 9.93
C ASP A 68 1.38 7.78 11.19
N MET A 69 1.15 6.53 11.61
CA MET A 69 0.40 6.20 12.84
C MET A 69 1.02 6.77 14.13
N ASN A 70 2.30 7.17 14.10
CA ASN A 70 3.04 7.79 15.21
C ASN A 70 3.12 9.32 15.08
N GLY A 71 2.46 9.91 14.08
CA GLY A 71 2.50 11.36 13.81
C GLY A 71 3.77 11.84 13.12
N GLN A 72 4.61 10.93 12.59
CA GLN A 72 5.81 11.31 11.84
C GLN A 72 5.41 11.80 10.44
N PRO A 73 5.73 13.05 10.03
CA PRO A 73 5.54 13.51 8.67
C PRO A 73 6.21 12.59 7.66
N TYR A 74 5.49 12.32 6.58
CA TYR A 74 5.99 11.57 5.44
C TYR A 74 7.28 12.15 4.87
N THR A 75 7.44 13.48 4.89
CA THR A 75 8.66 14.15 4.39
C THR A 75 9.91 13.83 5.20
N ARG A 76 9.79 13.24 6.40
CA ARG A 76 10.93 12.74 7.19
C ARG A 76 11.47 11.41 6.66
N LEU A 77 10.69 10.67 5.88
CA LEU A 77 11.14 9.43 5.26
C LEU A 77 12.26 9.74 4.27
N ALA A 78 13.43 9.11 4.41
CA ALA A 78 14.55 9.32 3.50
C ALA A 78 14.21 8.99 2.03
N SER A 79 13.19 8.16 1.82
CA SER A 79 12.68 7.80 0.50
C SER A 79 11.51 8.66 0.01
N ALA A 80 11.06 9.66 0.77
CA ALA A 80 9.92 10.50 0.41
C ALA A 80 10.06 11.05 -1.01
N PHE A 81 9.03 10.81 -1.82
CA PHE A 81 8.89 11.26 -3.21
C PHE A 81 9.98 10.79 -4.19
N ARG A 82 10.88 9.87 -3.82
CA ARG A 82 11.95 9.40 -4.73
C ARG A 82 11.38 8.79 -6.02
N TYR A 83 10.26 8.09 -5.92
CA TYR A 83 9.55 7.51 -7.07
C TYR A 83 9.21 8.52 -8.18
N ARG A 84 9.11 9.82 -7.86
CA ARG A 84 8.77 10.88 -8.84
C ARG A 84 9.90 11.18 -9.82
N VAL A 85 11.15 10.95 -9.40
CA VAL A 85 12.34 11.32 -10.17
C VAL A 85 13.17 10.12 -10.59
N ARG A 86 13.01 8.98 -9.90
CA ARG A 86 13.77 7.76 -10.18
C ARG A 86 12.92 6.53 -9.94
N TYR A 87 12.90 5.65 -10.93
CA TYR A 87 12.37 4.30 -10.78
C TYR A 87 13.44 3.38 -10.16
N ASP A 88 13.04 2.60 -9.16
CA ASP A 88 13.88 1.56 -8.56
C ASP A 88 13.29 0.17 -8.89
N PRO A 89 13.94 -0.64 -9.75
CA PRO A 89 13.42 -1.93 -10.18
C PRO A 89 13.35 -2.96 -9.04
N THR A 90 14.03 -2.69 -7.92
CA THR A 90 14.03 -3.55 -6.72
C THR A 90 12.88 -3.21 -5.76
N CYS A 91 12.25 -2.04 -5.91
CA CYS A 91 11.20 -1.55 -5.02
C CYS A 91 9.82 -1.68 -5.67
N LYS A 92 9.18 -2.84 -5.50
CA LYS A 92 7.84 -3.14 -6.06
C LYS A 92 7.05 -4.09 -5.17
N CYS A 93 5.72 -3.99 -5.22
CA CYS A 93 4.84 -4.87 -4.44
C CYS A 93 4.76 -6.28 -5.02
N HIS A 94 4.69 -6.36 -6.36
CA HIS A 94 4.65 -7.63 -7.08
C HIS A 94 5.64 -7.59 -8.25
N PRO A 95 6.19 -8.76 -8.63
CA PRO A 95 6.93 -8.89 -9.88
C PRO A 95 6.08 -8.47 -11.07
N HIS A 96 6.70 -7.78 -12.04
CA HIS A 96 6.04 -7.41 -13.29
C HIS A 96 5.65 -8.66 -14.10
N PRO A 97 4.65 -8.59 -14.98
CA PRO A 97 4.20 -9.75 -15.77
C PRO A 97 5.30 -10.44 -16.58
N TRP A 98 6.28 -9.68 -17.07
CA TRP A 98 7.40 -10.20 -17.87
C TRP A 98 8.55 -10.81 -17.02
N GLU A 99 8.54 -10.63 -15.71
CA GLU A 99 9.59 -11.17 -14.84
C GLU A 99 9.44 -12.67 -14.61
N ALA A 100 10.55 -13.38 -14.44
CA ALA A 100 10.57 -14.84 -14.27
C ALA A 100 9.64 -15.31 -13.12
N ALA A 101 9.64 -14.59 -11.99
CA ALA A 101 8.78 -14.91 -10.86
C ALA A 101 7.28 -14.80 -11.18
N SER A 102 6.86 -13.80 -11.98
CA SER A 102 5.45 -13.69 -12.40
C SER A 102 5.08 -14.75 -13.43
N ARG A 103 5.97 -15.01 -14.40
CA ARG A 103 5.81 -16.08 -15.39
C ARG A 103 5.65 -17.43 -14.72
N GLN A 104 6.47 -17.75 -13.72
CA GLN A 104 6.38 -19.00 -12.97
C GLN A 104 5.02 -19.18 -12.28
N ARG A 105 4.48 -18.12 -11.66
CA ARG A 105 3.12 -18.17 -11.07
C ARG A 105 2.03 -18.38 -12.13
N HIS A 106 2.18 -17.84 -13.33
CA HIS A 106 1.21 -18.07 -14.40
C HIS A 106 1.26 -19.52 -14.90
N LEU A 107 2.47 -20.09 -15.01
CA LEU A 107 2.65 -21.50 -15.39
C LEU A 107 1.97 -22.47 -14.41
N SER A 108 1.95 -22.16 -13.10
CA SER A 108 1.26 -23.02 -12.13
C SER A 108 -0.26 -23.06 -12.31
N TYR A 109 -0.88 -22.02 -12.86
CA TYR A 109 -2.31 -22.06 -13.20
C TYR A 109 -2.59 -22.79 -14.52
N ALA A 110 -1.63 -22.74 -15.46
CA ALA A 110 -1.79 -23.35 -16.78
C ALA A 110 -1.60 -24.88 -16.79
N LEU A 111 -0.97 -25.45 -15.75
CA LEU A 111 -0.70 -26.88 -15.64
C LEU A 111 -1.49 -27.49 -14.47
N PRO A 112 -2.73 -27.95 -14.68
CA PRO A 112 -3.60 -28.39 -13.59
C PRO A 112 -3.14 -29.64 -12.80
N ASP A 113 -2.04 -30.32 -13.15
CA ASP A 113 -1.75 -31.68 -12.60
C ASP A 113 -0.33 -31.96 -12.05
N GLN A 114 0.56 -30.98 -11.89
CA GLN A 114 1.95 -31.31 -11.49
C GLN A 114 2.17 -31.48 -9.97
N VAL A 115 1.12 -31.38 -9.14
CA VAL A 115 1.22 -31.50 -7.66
C VAL A 115 1.22 -32.97 -7.20
N HIS A 116 0.87 -33.93 -8.07
CA HIS A 116 0.82 -35.36 -7.72
C HIS A 116 1.83 -36.25 -8.46
N ALA A 117 2.57 -35.74 -9.45
CA ALA A 117 3.43 -36.56 -10.30
C ALA A 117 4.82 -36.89 -9.73
N THR A 118 5.25 -36.24 -8.63
CA THR A 118 6.57 -36.48 -8.02
C THR A 118 6.56 -37.51 -6.89
N ALA A 119 5.42 -38.14 -6.59
CA ALA A 119 5.25 -39.07 -5.47
C ALA A 119 5.42 -40.57 -5.82
N THR A 120 5.79 -40.92 -7.05
CA THR A 120 6.02 -42.33 -7.47
C THR A 120 7.42 -42.53 -8.05
N HIS A 121 8.42 -42.47 -7.19
CA HIS A 121 9.66 -43.22 -7.41
C HIS A 121 9.90 -44.13 -6.21
N LYS A 122 9.54 -45.40 -6.35
CA LYS A 122 10.00 -46.49 -5.50
C LYS A 122 10.50 -47.60 -6.44
N PRO A 123 11.68 -48.19 -6.18
CA PRO A 123 12.39 -49.08 -7.11
C PRO A 123 11.59 -50.34 -7.47
#